data_AF-A0A3M1DYZ8-F1
#
_entry.id   AF-A0A3M1DYZ8-F1
#
_cell.length_a   1.000
_cell.length_b   1.000
_cell.length_c   1.000
_cell.angle_alpha   90.00
_cell.angle_beta   90.00
_cell.angle_gamma   90.00
#
_symmetry.space_group_name_H-M   'P 1'
#
loop_
_entity.id
_entity.type
_entity.pdbx_description
1 polymer ?
#
loop_
_entity_poly.entity_id
_entity_poly.type
_entity_poly.pdbx_seq_one_letter_code
_entity_poly.pdbx_strand_id
1 'polypeptide(L)'
;MAEKTSPFDLMEYPCAYSFKIFTNRRDLAEFEVEMTDCARQCADSGPPEFQRRSSSAGNYTCFTMTIQVQGKGQIEALYQSLRRLHGVCYLL
;
A
#
# COMPACT_ATOMS: atom_id res chain seq x y z
N MET A 1 -30.20 8.11 4.53
CA MET A 1 -29.02 7.24 4.73
C MET A 1 -28.14 7.49 3.52
N ALA A 2 -27.02 8.21 3.68
CA ALA A 2 -26.14 8.49 2.54
C ALA A 2 -25.32 7.22 2.28
N GLU A 3 -25.72 6.43 1.29
CA GLU A 3 -24.86 5.41 0.71
C GLU A 3 -23.58 6.10 0.23
N LYS A 4 -22.51 5.99 1.01
CA LYS A 4 -21.18 6.33 0.54
C LYS A 4 -20.77 5.20 -0.40
N THR A 5 -21.19 5.28 -1.65
CA THR A 5 -20.60 4.50 -2.73
C THR A 5 -19.15 4.98 -2.84
N SER A 6 -18.25 4.31 -2.11
CA SER A 6 -16.82 4.55 -2.23
C SER A 6 -16.40 4.26 -3.68
N PRO A 7 -15.45 4.99 -4.27
CA PRO A 7 -14.99 4.73 -5.64
C PRO A 7 -14.49 3.29 -5.86
N PHE A 8 -14.08 2.61 -4.78
CA PHE A 8 -13.72 1.19 -4.77
C PHE A 8 -14.91 0.23 -4.95
N ASP A 9 -16.13 0.67 -4.65
CA ASP A 9 -17.35 -0.15 -4.80
C ASP A 9 -17.73 -0.37 -6.27
N LEU A 10 -17.26 0.51 -7.16
CA LEU A 10 -17.49 0.48 -8.60
C LEU A 10 -16.36 -0.23 -9.38
N MET A 11 -15.34 -0.77 -8.70
CA MET A 11 -14.26 -1.52 -9.34
C MET A 11 -14.65 -2.97 -9.57
N GLU A 12 -14.19 -3.54 -10.68
CA GLU A 12 -14.32 -4.97 -10.98
C GLU A 12 -13.17 -5.74 -10.32
N TYR A 13 -13.48 -6.76 -9.54
CA TYR A 13 -12.50 -7.57 -8.81
C TYR A 13 -12.41 -8.99 -9.40
N PRO A 14 -11.22 -9.63 -9.41
CA PRO A 14 -9.95 -9.18 -8.85
C PRO A 14 -9.27 -8.10 -9.70
N CYS A 15 -8.63 -7.13 -9.03
CA CYS A 15 -7.92 -6.05 -9.70
C CYS A 15 -6.51 -5.87 -9.11
N ALA A 16 -5.58 -5.41 -9.94
CA ALA A 16 -4.28 -4.95 -9.50
C ALA A 16 -4.42 -3.53 -8.92
N TYR A 17 -4.13 -3.34 -7.65
CA TYR A 17 -4.11 -2.01 -7.03
C TYR A 17 -2.68 -1.64 -6.63
N SER A 18 -2.26 -0.44 -7.02
CA SER A 18 -0.92 0.09 -6.74
C SER A 18 -1.00 1.18 -5.66
N PHE A 19 -0.45 0.89 -4.48
CA PHE A 19 -0.30 1.84 -3.39
C PHE A 19 1.01 2.60 -3.54
N LYS A 20 1.00 3.92 -3.35
CA LYS A 20 2.21 4.75 -3.32
C LYS A 20 2.48 5.21 -1.91
N ILE A 21 3.52 4.65 -1.31
CA ILE A 21 3.93 4.91 0.07
C ILE A 21 5.19 5.77 0.05
N PHE A 22 5.11 6.96 0.63
CA PHE A 22 6.26 7.83 0.82
C PHE A 22 6.77 7.67 2.25
N THR A 23 8.03 7.31 2.38
CA THR A 23 8.70 7.14 3.66
C THR A 23 9.95 8.02 3.73
N ASN A 24 10.27 8.50 4.92
CA ASN A 24 11.55 9.15 5.22
C ASN A 24 12.51 8.22 5.96
N ARG A 25 12.15 6.93 6.12
CA ARG A 25 13.04 5.94 6.73
C ARG A 25 14.27 5.72 5.86
N ARG A 26 15.40 5.50 6.55
CA ARG A 26 16.66 5.09 5.92
C ARG A 26 16.72 3.56 5.77
N ASP A 27 16.06 2.83 6.66
CA ASP A 27 15.99 1.36 6.69
C ASP A 27 14.96 0.81 5.67
N LEU A 28 15.23 1.04 4.39
CA LEU A 28 14.31 0.69 3.30
C LEU A 28 14.03 -0.82 3.20
N ALA A 29 15.02 -1.66 3.53
CA ALA A 29 14.86 -3.11 3.48
C ALA A 29 13.90 -3.63 4.57
N GLU A 30 14.04 -3.12 5.79
CA GLU A 30 13.14 -3.48 6.89
C GLU A 30 11.72 -2.97 6.61
N PHE A 31 11.61 -1.74 6.11
CA PHE A 31 10.34 -1.17 5.73
C PHE A 31 9.63 -1.98 4.63
N GLU A 32 10.37 -2.48 3.62
CA GLU A 32 9.83 -3.36 2.57
C GLU A 32 9.31 -4.69 3.14
N VAL A 33 9.99 -5.25 4.14
CA VAL A 33 9.54 -6.44 4.87
C VAL A 33 8.25 -6.16 5.65
N GLU A 34 8.17 -5.05 6.39
CA GLU A 34 6.97 -4.66 7.13
C GLU A 34 5.76 -4.44 6.21
N MET A 35 5.97 -3.80 5.05
CA MET A 35 4.91 -3.63 4.05
C MET A 35 4.46 -4.97 3.45
N THR A 36 5.42 -5.88 3.20
CA THR A 36 5.12 -7.23 2.70
C THR A 36 4.29 -8.03 3.70
N ASP A 37 4.62 -7.94 4.99
CA ASP A 37 3.86 -8.60 6.06
C ASP A 37 2.43 -8.05 6.13
N CYS A 38 2.27 -6.72 6.11
CA CYS A 38 0.94 -6.08 6.05
C CYS A 38 0.12 -6.55 4.85
N ALA A 39 0.76 -6.62 3.67
CA ALA A 39 0.12 -7.07 2.44
C ALA A 39 -0.33 -8.52 2.54
N ARG A 40 0.51 -9.43 3.06
CA ARG A 40 0.16 -10.84 3.28
C ARG A 40 -0.97 -11.03 4.29
N GLN A 41 -1.02 -10.20 5.33
CA GLN A 41 -2.09 -10.26 6.33
C GLN A 41 -3.44 -9.79 5.77
N CYS A 42 -3.43 -8.83 4.83
CA CYS A 42 -4.65 -8.26 4.26
C CYS A 42 -5.16 -9.01 3.02
N ALA A 43 -4.24 -9.54 2.21
CA ALA A 43 -4.56 -10.17 0.94
C ALA A 43 -3.72 -11.45 0.73
N ASP A 44 -4.41 -12.58 0.55
CA ASP A 44 -3.79 -13.88 0.26
C ASP A 44 -3.41 -14.04 -1.23
N SER A 45 -3.61 -12.99 -2.04
CA SER A 45 -3.60 -13.03 -3.50
C SER A 45 -2.22 -13.14 -4.16
N GLY A 46 -1.17 -13.46 -3.41
CA GLY A 46 0.21 -13.60 -3.89
C GLY A 46 1.17 -12.51 -3.42
N PRO A 47 2.46 -12.59 -3.82
CA PRO A 47 3.47 -11.63 -3.38
C PRO A 47 3.22 -10.24 -3.97
N PRO A 48 3.24 -9.16 -3.15
CA PRO A 48 3.20 -7.80 -3.68
C PRO A 48 4.47 -7.48 -4.48
N GLU A 49 4.31 -6.75 -5.58
CA GLU A 49 5.42 -6.21 -6.35
C GLU A 49 5.79 -4.83 -5.80
N PHE A 50 7.08 -4.62 -5.50
CA PHE A 50 7.58 -3.33 -5.02
C PHE A 50 8.47 -2.65 -6.05
N GLN A 51 8.18 -1.39 -6.34
CA GLN A 51 9.09 -0.49 -7.04
C GLN A 51 9.53 0.64 -6.11
N ARG A 52 10.84 0.82 -5.98
CA ARG A 52 11.42 1.90 -5.19
C ARG A 52 11.89 3.04 -6.08
N ARG A 53 11.57 4.27 -5.68
CA ARG A 53 12.10 5.48 -6.28
C ARG A 53 12.61 6.41 -5.20
N SER A 54 13.92 6.59 -5.14
CA SER A 54 14.56 7.61 -4.31
C SER A 54 14.19 9.00 -4.83
N SER A 55 13.80 9.90 -3.93
CA SER A 55 13.59 11.30 -4.28
C SER A 55 14.93 11.98 -4.56
N SER A 56 14.97 12.91 -5.53
CA SER A 56 16.22 13.59 -5.96
C SER A 56 16.95 14.32 -4.83
N ALA A 57 16.24 14.71 -3.76
CA ALA A 57 16.83 15.37 -2.59
C ALA A 57 17.29 14.39 -1.49
N GLY A 58 17.11 13.08 -1.64
CA GLY A 58 17.53 12.05 -0.67
C GLY A 58 16.75 12.00 0.64
N ASN A 59 15.75 12.87 0.84
CA ASN A 59 14.97 12.94 2.09
C ASN A 59 13.80 11.95 2.16
N TYR A 60 13.29 11.50 1.00
CA TYR A 60 12.13 10.62 0.93
C TYR A 60 12.36 9.53 -0.12
N THR A 61 11.78 8.37 0.13
CA THR A 61 11.69 7.27 -0.82
C THR A 61 10.23 6.96 -1.08
N CYS A 62 9.86 6.91 -2.36
CA CYS A 62 8.55 6.47 -2.79
C CYS A 62 8.61 4.97 -3.08
N PHE A 63 7.79 4.19 -2.42
CA PHE A 63 7.53 2.80 -2.73
C PHE A 63 6.19 2.70 -3.46
N THR A 64 6.20 2.08 -4.62
CA THR A 64 4.98 1.69 -5.31
C THR A 64 4.79 0.20 -5.05
N MET A 65 3.77 -0.16 -4.28
CA MET A 65 3.42 -1.55 -3.98
C MET A 65 2.19 -1.94 -4.80
N THR A 66 2.35 -2.87 -5.73
CA THR A 66 1.25 -3.39 -6.56
C THR A 66 0.83 -4.77 -6.04
N ILE A 67 -0.45 -4.92 -5.71
CA ILE A 67 -1.02 -6.17 -5.20
C ILE A 67 -2.37 -6.48 -5.85
N GLN A 68 -2.66 -7.77 -6.02
CA GLN A 68 -3.98 -8.24 -6.44
C GLN A 68 -4.95 -8.18 -5.26
N VAL A 69 -6.04 -7.44 -5.41
CA VAL A 69 -7.09 -7.34 -4.41
C VAL A 69 -8.38 -7.92 -4.97
N GLN A 70 -9.13 -8.61 -4.11
CA GLN A 70 -10.42 -9.24 -4.43
C GLN A 70 -11.61 -8.42 -3.97
N GLY A 71 -11.38 -7.33 -3.24
CA GLY A 71 -12.44 -6.43 -2.81
C GLY A 71 -11.94 -5.19 -2.08
N LYS A 72 -12.83 -4.20 -1.94
CA LYS A 72 -12.53 -2.92 -1.27
C LYS A 72 -12.05 -3.09 0.18
N GLY A 73 -12.56 -4.10 0.89
CA GLY A 73 -12.17 -4.35 2.28
C GLY A 73 -10.68 -4.65 2.45
N GLN A 74 -10.06 -5.33 1.47
CA GLN A 74 -8.62 -5.60 1.48
C GLN A 74 -7.81 -4.31 1.22
N ILE A 75 -8.28 -3.46 0.30
CA ILE A 75 -7.66 -2.16 0.02
C ILE A 75 -7.67 -1.29 1.28
N GLU A 76 -8.85 -1.17 1.92
CA GLU A 76 -9.03 -0.34 3.11
C GLU A 76 -8.22 -0.89 4.31
N ALA A 77 -8.23 -2.20 4.53
CA ALA A 77 -7.43 -2.84 5.57
C ALA A 77 -5.94 -2.59 5.35
N LEU A 78 -5.45 -2.79 4.12
CA LEU A 78 -4.05 -2.59 3.78
C LEU A 78 -3.64 -1.12 3.89
N TYR A 79 -4.47 -0.19 3.42
CA TYR A 79 -4.25 1.25 3.58
C TYR A 79 -4.11 1.63 5.06
N GLN A 80 -4.99 1.12 5.93
CA GLN A 80 -4.92 1.37 7.36
C GLN A 80 -3.68 0.76 8.02
N SER A 81 -3.33 -0.48 7.66
CA SER A 81 -2.13 -1.16 8.18
C SER A 81 -0.85 -0.44 7.77
N LEU A 82 -0.71 -0.09 6.49
CA LEU A 82 0.44 0.66 5.98
C LEU A 82 0.56 2.03 6.65
N ARG A 83 -0.56 2.73 6.86
CA ARG A 83 -0.56 4.04 7.53
C ARG A 83 -0.12 3.97 9.00
N ARG A 84 -0.25 2.80 9.64
CA ARG A 84 0.22 2.59 11.02
C ARG A 84 1.73 2.31 11.09
N LEU A 85 2.38 2.00 9.97
CA LEU A 85 3.83 1.81 9.93
C LEU A 85 4.56 3.10 10.28
N HIS A 86 5.60 2.98 11.08
CA HIS A 86 6.41 4.13 11.50
C HIS A 86 7.22 4.69 10.33
N GLY A 87 7.27 6.01 10.21
CA GLY A 87 8.02 6.70 9.14
C GLY A 87 7.29 6.82 7.79
N VAL A 88 6.03 6.37 7.70
CA VAL A 88 5.16 6.71 6.56
C VAL A 88 4.79 8.18 6.65
N CYS A 89 5.24 8.97 5.69
CA CYS A 89 4.90 10.38 5.58
C CYS A 89 3.60 10.58 4.79
N TYR A 90 3.38 9.77 3.74
CA TYR A 90 2.23 9.94 2.86
C TYR A 90 1.85 8.64 2.15
N LEU A 91 0.56 8.44 1.88
CA LEU A 91 0.04 7.27 1.17
C LEU A 91 -1.02 7.68 0.14
N LEU A 92 -0.85 7.21 -1.10
CA LEU A 92 -1.70 7.44 -2.27
C LEU A 92 -2.26 6.12 -2.81
#